data_AF-A0A1B7X424-F1
#
_entry.id   AF-A0A1B7X424-F1
#
_cell.length_a   1.000
_cell.length_b   1.000
_cell.length_c   1.000
_cell.angle_alpha   90.00
_cell.angle_beta   90.00
_cell.angle_gamma   90.00
#
_symmetry.space_group_name_H-M   'P 1'
#
loop_
_entity.id
_entity.type
_entity.pdbx_description
1 polymer ?
#
loop_
_entity_poly.entity_id
_entity_poly.type
_entity_poly.pdbx_seq_one_letter_code
_entity_poly.pdbx_strand_id
1 'polypeptide(L)'
;MNTKTKIDCPVCGYPGIEGNTCPNCDTDISLIRSLEELPQSPTSWRTGIAILMLVIGITIGTGGSFFALQTVIYTATVPKPKVYSDPTPPKITPMVAKPAPLLATYAVKSGDTLSSIAGKICSKPTDWQLIVAANPELQKRENQLDIDQVLKIPSSCHKKSSIN
;
A
#
# COMPACT_ATOMS: atom_id res chain seq x y z
N MET A 1 -13.22 10.53 -39.14
CA MET A 1 -13.63 9.47 -40.09
C MET A 1 -13.34 8.15 -39.41
N ASN A 2 -14.35 7.44 -38.91
CA ASN A 2 -14.14 6.18 -38.18
C ASN A 2 -13.89 5.07 -39.19
N THR A 3 -12.64 4.90 -39.61
CA THR A 3 -12.24 3.79 -40.46
C THR A 3 -12.26 2.54 -39.59
N LYS A 4 -13.32 1.73 -39.69
CA LYS A 4 -13.37 0.40 -39.07
C LYS A 4 -12.18 -0.39 -39.62
N THR A 5 -11.14 -0.56 -38.83
CA THR A 5 -9.95 -1.33 -39.21
C THR A 5 -10.34 -2.79 -39.39
N LYS A 6 -9.94 -3.39 -40.52
CA LYS A 6 -10.15 -4.81 -40.81
C LYS A 6 -9.17 -5.62 -39.97
N ILE A 7 -9.64 -6.56 -39.16
CA ILE A 7 -8.81 -7.40 -38.29
C ILE A 7 -9.00 -8.86 -38.69
N ASP A 8 -7.91 -9.63 -38.69
CA ASP A 8 -7.93 -11.05 -38.99
C ASP A 8 -8.20 -11.89 -37.72
N CYS A 9 -8.96 -12.97 -37.85
CA CYS A 9 -9.31 -13.81 -36.70
C CYS A 9 -8.11 -14.64 -36.24
N PRO A 10 -7.68 -14.55 -34.96
CA PRO A 10 -6.57 -15.34 -34.46
C PRO A 10 -6.91 -16.82 -34.24
N VAL A 11 -8.20 -17.17 -34.14
CA VAL A 11 -8.64 -18.54 -33.82
C VAL A 11 -8.70 -19.40 -35.07
N CYS A 12 -9.34 -18.91 -36.13
CA CYS A 12 -9.56 -19.68 -37.35
C CYS A 12 -8.85 -19.10 -38.59
N GLY A 13 -8.12 -17.99 -38.46
CA GLY A 13 -7.43 -17.33 -39.56
C GLY A 13 -8.35 -16.63 -40.56
N TYR A 14 -9.65 -16.48 -40.24
CA TYR A 14 -10.60 -15.82 -41.13
C TYR A 14 -10.24 -14.33 -41.30
N PRO A 15 -9.95 -13.88 -42.53
CA PRO A 15 -9.41 -12.54 -42.74
C PRO A 15 -10.50 -11.46 -42.78
N GLY A 16 -10.15 -10.28 -42.32
CA GLY A 16 -10.89 -9.06 -42.62
C GLY A 16 -12.29 -8.97 -42.02
N ILE A 17 -12.39 -9.11 -40.70
CA ILE A 17 -13.65 -9.01 -39.97
C ILE A 17 -14.01 -7.54 -39.71
N GLU A 18 -15.19 -7.14 -40.18
CA GLU A 18 -15.74 -5.82 -39.89
C GLU A 18 -16.53 -5.81 -38.57
N GLY A 19 -17.12 -6.92 -38.16
CA GLY A 19 -17.90 -7.05 -36.92
C GLY A 19 -17.07 -7.22 -35.66
N ASN A 20 -17.77 -7.39 -34.54
CA ASN A 20 -17.19 -7.76 -33.24
C ASN A 20 -17.08 -9.28 -33.08
N THR A 21 -17.74 -10.05 -33.93
CA THR A 21 -17.78 -11.51 -33.89
C THR A 21 -17.31 -12.07 -35.23
N CYS A 22 -16.46 -13.09 -35.20
CA CYS A 22 -16.00 -13.78 -36.40
C CYS A 22 -17.13 -14.65 -36.99
N PRO A 23 -17.48 -14.50 -38.29
CA PRO A 23 -18.56 -15.28 -38.91
C PRO A 23 -18.22 -16.77 -39.15
N ASN A 24 -16.95 -17.15 -38.98
CA ASN A 24 -16.49 -18.51 -39.26
C ASN A 24 -16.34 -19.38 -37.99
N CYS A 25 -16.10 -18.76 -36.82
CA CYS A 25 -15.85 -19.50 -35.58
C CYS A 25 -16.49 -18.86 -34.34
N ASP A 26 -17.36 -17.86 -34.53
CA ASP A 26 -18.09 -17.14 -33.48
C ASP A 26 -17.22 -16.56 -32.34
N THR A 27 -15.92 -16.40 -32.59
CA THR A 27 -15.00 -15.78 -31.63
C THR A 27 -15.28 -14.28 -31.54
N ASP A 28 -15.42 -13.77 -30.32
CA ASP A 28 -15.53 -12.33 -30.03
C ASP A 28 -14.15 -11.66 -30.11
N ILE A 29 -14.01 -10.72 -31.03
CA ILE A 29 -12.79 -9.93 -31.29
C ILE A 29 -12.93 -8.47 -30.81
N SER A 30 -13.98 -8.13 -30.04
CA SER A 30 -14.23 -6.78 -29.53
C SER A 30 -13.02 -6.23 -28.76
N LEU A 31 -12.40 -7.06 -27.92
CA LEU A 31 -11.25 -6.69 -27.10
C LEU A 31 -10.04 -6.31 -27.97
N ILE A 32 -9.79 -7.08 -29.03
CA ILE A 32 -8.68 -6.83 -29.95
C ILE A 32 -8.89 -5.50 -30.67
N ARG A 33 -10.13 -5.20 -31.09
CA ARG A 33 -10.46 -3.92 -31.70
C ARG A 33 -10.27 -2.74 -30.73
N SER A 34 -10.67 -2.89 -29.46
CA SER A 34 -10.43 -1.86 -28.45
C SER A 34 -8.94 -1.60 -28.19
N LEU A 35 -8.09 -2.62 -28.35
CA LEU A 35 -6.63 -2.47 -28.26
C LEU A 35 -6.03 -1.77 -29.49
N GLU A 36 -6.56 -2.03 -30.70
CA GLU A 36 -6.16 -1.35 -31.94
C GLU A 36 -6.56 0.13 -31.96
N GLU A 37 -7.71 0.45 -31.37
CA GLU A 37 -8.23 1.82 -31.23
C GLU A 37 -7.51 2.64 -30.15
N LEU A 38 -6.52 2.05 -29.45
CA LEU A 38 -5.72 2.82 -28.52
C LEU A 38 -5.05 3.99 -29.25
N PRO A 39 -5.21 5.23 -28.75
CA PRO A 39 -4.63 6.40 -29.38
C PRO A 39 -3.11 6.19 -29.44
N GLN A 40 -2.57 6.10 -30.66
CA GLN A 40 -1.12 6.08 -30.84
C GLN A 40 -0.56 7.36 -30.20
N SER A 41 0.23 7.17 -29.14
CA SER A 41 0.83 8.25 -28.35
C SER A 41 1.45 9.29 -29.29
N PRO A 42 1.07 10.58 -29.22
CA PRO A 42 1.70 11.60 -30.04
C PRO A 42 3.18 11.67 -29.69
N THR A 43 4.04 11.75 -30.72
CA THR A 43 5.51 11.75 -30.59
C THR A 43 6.03 12.85 -29.65
N SER A 44 5.26 13.92 -29.43
CA SER A 44 5.57 15.02 -28.49
C SER A 44 5.56 14.60 -27.01
N TRP A 45 4.83 13.53 -26.67
CA TRP A 45 4.79 13.00 -25.30
C TRP A 45 6.15 12.41 -24.89
N ARG A 46 6.87 11.80 -25.83
CA ARG A 46 8.20 11.22 -25.58
C ARG A 46 9.26 12.31 -25.33
N THR A 47 9.22 13.40 -26.09
CA THR A 47 10.15 14.52 -25.89
C THR A 47 9.86 15.26 -24.59
N GLY A 48 8.59 15.42 -24.20
CA GLY A 48 8.21 15.98 -22.91
C GLY A 48 8.75 15.20 -21.71
N ILE A 49 8.61 13.86 -21.71
CA ILE A 49 9.16 13.00 -20.65
C ILE A 49 10.69 13.07 -20.62
N ALA A 50 11.36 13.05 -21.78
CA ALA A 50 12.81 13.12 -21.85
C ALA A 50 13.37 14.43 -21.25
N ILE A 51 12.72 15.56 -21.55
CA ILE A 51 13.11 16.87 -20.99
C ILE A 51 12.86 16.90 -19.47
N LEU A 52 11.72 16.38 -19.01
CA LEU A 52 11.40 16.30 -17.58
C LEU A 52 12.44 15.47 -16.81
N MET A 53 12.80 14.30 -17.33
CA MET A 53 13.82 13.43 -16.73
C MET A 53 15.20 14.10 -16.67
N LEU A 54 15.58 14.84 -17.72
CA LEU A 54 16.84 15.56 -17.77
C LEU A 54 16.88 16.69 -16.72
N VAL A 55 15.80 17.45 -16.56
CA VAL A 55 15.71 18.52 -15.55
C VAL A 55 15.77 17.97 -14.13
N ILE A 56 15.07 16.86 -13.85
CA ILE A 56 15.10 16.19 -12.53
C ILE A 56 16.51 15.65 -12.22
N GLY A 57 17.19 15.06 -13.21
CA GLY A 57 18.56 14.57 -13.03
C GLY A 57 19.56 15.69 -12.66
N ILE A 58 19.43 16.87 -13.25
CA ILE A 58 20.32 18.01 -12.96
C ILE A 58 20.06 18.60 -11.56
N THR A 59 18.81 18.67 -11.10
CA THR A 59 18.49 19.25 -9.78
C THR A 59 18.91 18.36 -8.61
N ILE A 60 18.87 17.03 -8.76
CA ILE A 60 19.36 16.10 -7.73
C ILE A 60 20.90 16.16 -7.62
N GLY A 61 21.61 16.38 -8.73
CA GLY A 61 23.07 16.41 -8.77
C GLY A 61 23.73 17.57 -8.01
N THR A 62 23.05 18.70 -7.84
CA THR A 62 23.60 19.89 -7.15
C THR A 62 23.07 20.06 -5.72
N GLY A 63 21.91 19.49 -5.38
CA GLY A 63 21.30 19.58 -4.04
C GLY A 63 21.81 18.56 -3.01
N GLY A 64 22.55 17.53 -3.42
CA GLY A 64 22.99 16.43 -2.54
C GLY A 64 24.14 16.77 -1.58
N SER A 65 24.88 17.86 -1.80
CA SER A 65 26.11 18.16 -1.04
C SER A 65 25.89 18.66 0.40
N PHE A 66 24.65 18.93 0.82
CA PHE A 66 24.36 19.47 2.16
C PHE A 66 23.88 18.44 3.20
N PHE A 67 23.64 17.18 2.83
CA PHE A 67 23.15 16.15 3.76
C PHE A 67 24.24 15.27 4.39
N ALA A 68 25.52 15.50 4.07
CA ALA A 68 26.61 14.64 4.51
C ALA A 68 27.20 14.97 5.91
N LEU A 69 26.49 15.71 6.78
CA LEU A 69 27.04 16.11 8.09
C LEU A 69 26.04 16.02 9.26
N GLN A 70 25.31 14.91 9.40
CA GLN A 70 24.64 14.57 10.67
C GLN A 70 24.82 13.08 11.01
N THR A 71 26.05 12.67 11.28
CA THR A 71 26.32 11.50 12.12
C THR A 71 26.12 11.89 13.59
N VAL A 72 24.85 11.99 14.00
CA VAL A 72 24.54 12.07 15.44
C VAL A 72 24.82 10.68 16.01
N ILE A 73 25.93 10.58 16.72
CA ILE A 73 26.36 9.38 17.44
C ILE A 73 25.43 9.22 18.64
N TYR A 74 24.36 8.43 18.48
CA TYR A 74 23.52 8.03 19.61
C TYR A 74 24.31 7.06 20.49
N THR A 75 24.94 7.59 21.53
CA THR A 75 25.45 6.78 22.64
C THR A 75 24.25 6.33 23.47
N ALA A 76 23.78 5.10 23.21
CA ALA A 76 22.82 4.44 24.10
C ALA A 76 23.52 4.10 25.42
N THR A 77 23.30 4.91 26.45
CA THR A 77 23.61 4.55 27.84
C THR A 77 22.66 3.44 28.26
N VAL A 78 23.12 2.19 28.19
CA VAL A 78 22.41 1.02 28.73
C VAL A 78 22.35 1.17 30.26
N PRO A 79 21.17 1.34 30.87
CA PRO A 79 21.05 1.24 32.32
C PRO A 79 21.28 -0.21 32.72
N LYS A 80 22.25 -0.40 33.60
CA LYS A 80 22.65 -1.68 34.21
C LYS A 80 21.40 -2.45 34.69
N PRO A 81 21.14 -3.68 34.22
CA PRO A 81 20.02 -4.47 34.70
C PRO A 81 20.27 -4.83 36.17
N LYS A 82 19.42 -4.33 37.07
CA LYS A 82 19.32 -4.88 38.43
C LYS A 82 18.58 -6.22 38.33
N VAL A 83 19.36 -7.29 38.25
CA VAL A 83 18.88 -8.63 38.56
C VAL A 83 18.58 -8.63 40.06
N TYR A 84 17.31 -8.55 40.42
CA TYR A 84 16.82 -8.93 41.74
C TYR A 84 15.99 -10.20 41.56
N SER A 85 16.68 -11.32 41.71
CA SER A 85 16.10 -12.62 42.00
C SER A 85 15.67 -12.63 43.46
N ASP A 86 14.36 -12.72 43.71
CA ASP A 86 13.87 -13.34 44.94
C ASP A 86 12.52 -14.02 44.68
N PRO A 87 12.36 -15.33 44.99
CA PRO A 87 11.13 -16.05 44.75
C PRO A 87 10.24 -15.97 45.99
N THR A 88 9.23 -15.11 45.95
CA THR A 88 8.13 -15.15 46.94
C THR A 88 6.81 -15.44 46.23
N PRO A 89 6.06 -16.50 46.61
CA PRO A 89 4.80 -16.83 45.96
C PRO A 89 3.75 -15.73 46.20
N PRO A 90 3.03 -15.24 45.18
CA PRO A 90 2.10 -14.13 45.33
C PRO A 90 0.82 -14.57 46.04
N LYS A 91 0.60 -14.00 47.23
CA LYS A 91 -0.67 -13.98 47.94
C LYS A 91 -1.69 -13.16 47.14
N ILE A 92 -2.66 -13.85 46.54
CA ILE A 92 -3.69 -13.26 45.68
C ILE A 92 -4.60 -12.35 46.53
N THR A 93 -4.47 -11.05 46.33
CA THR A 93 -5.46 -10.06 46.76
C THR A 93 -6.15 -9.57 45.48
N PRO A 94 -7.49 -9.49 45.39
CA PRO A 94 -8.15 -8.99 44.20
C PRO A 94 -7.89 -7.49 44.06
N MET A 95 -6.88 -7.15 43.26
CA MET A 95 -6.58 -5.80 42.86
C MET A 95 -7.60 -5.41 41.78
N VAL A 96 -8.48 -4.47 42.13
CA VAL A 96 -9.35 -3.79 41.17
C VAL A 96 -8.46 -3.25 40.03
N ALA A 97 -8.55 -3.91 38.87
CA ALA A 97 -7.78 -3.54 37.71
C ALA A 97 -8.23 -2.17 37.22
N LYS A 98 -7.29 -1.22 37.22
CA LYS A 98 -7.37 -0.01 36.40
C LYS A 98 -7.64 -0.46 34.95
N PRO A 99 -8.63 0.11 34.22
CA PRO A 99 -8.89 -0.29 32.85
C PRO A 99 -7.61 -0.16 32.02
N ALA A 100 -7.13 -1.30 31.50
CA ALA A 100 -6.09 -1.31 30.50
C ALA A 100 -6.58 -0.48 29.30
N PRO A 101 -5.73 0.32 28.64
CA PRO A 101 -6.13 0.99 27.41
C PRO A 101 -6.64 -0.07 26.43
N LEU A 102 -7.84 0.16 25.90
CA LEU A 102 -8.52 -0.75 24.98
C LEU A 102 -7.65 -0.93 23.73
N LEU A 103 -6.86 -2.02 23.69
CA LEU A 103 -6.25 -2.53 22.48
C LEU A 103 -7.38 -3.14 21.66
N ALA A 104 -8.02 -2.33 20.83
CA ALA A 104 -8.95 -2.84 19.84
C ALA A 104 -8.19 -3.78 18.90
N THR A 105 -8.80 -4.89 18.53
CA THR A 105 -8.27 -5.79 17.51
C THR A 105 -9.13 -5.69 16.27
N TYR A 106 -8.54 -5.90 15.11
CA TYR A 106 -9.25 -5.87 13.83
C TYR A 106 -8.92 -7.13 13.04
N ALA A 107 -9.94 -7.88 12.64
CA ALA A 107 -9.81 -8.99 11.71
C ALA A 107 -9.86 -8.46 10.27
N VAL A 108 -8.80 -8.70 9.51
CA VAL A 108 -8.67 -8.27 8.11
C VAL A 108 -9.73 -8.94 7.25
N LYS A 109 -10.41 -8.15 6.42
CA LYS A 109 -11.40 -8.65 5.46
C LYS A 109 -10.85 -8.62 4.04
N SER A 110 -11.49 -9.38 3.15
CA SER A 110 -11.15 -9.35 1.72
C SER A 110 -11.21 -7.91 1.18
N GLY A 111 -10.13 -7.51 0.50
CA GLY A 111 -9.99 -6.17 -0.09
C GLY A 111 -9.53 -5.08 0.88
N ASP A 112 -9.26 -5.39 2.15
CA ASP A 112 -8.66 -4.41 3.05
C ASP A 112 -7.18 -4.15 2.70
N THR A 113 -6.75 -2.91 2.97
CA THR A 113 -5.36 -2.47 2.94
C THR A 113 -5.06 -1.80 4.27
N LEU A 114 -3.78 -1.70 4.67
CA LEU A 114 -3.44 -1.01 5.90
C LEU A 114 -3.94 0.45 5.92
N SER A 115 -3.88 1.14 4.79
CA SER A 115 -4.41 2.50 4.63
C SER A 115 -5.94 2.57 4.75
N SER A 116 -6.68 1.60 4.19
CA SER A 116 -8.15 1.60 4.29
C SER A 116 -8.63 1.24 5.70
N ILE A 117 -7.92 0.33 6.38
CA ILE A 117 -8.16 0.01 7.80
C ILE A 117 -7.87 1.24 8.66
N ALA A 118 -6.73 1.91 8.44
CA ALA A 118 -6.38 3.13 9.15
C ALA A 118 -7.41 4.25 8.91
N GLY A 119 -7.90 4.41 7.68
CA GLY A 119 -8.95 5.37 7.38
C GLY A 119 -10.29 5.09 8.09
N LYS A 120 -10.59 3.82 8.38
CA LYS A 120 -11.80 3.41 9.12
C LYS A 120 -11.66 3.61 10.63
N ILE A 121 -10.50 3.27 11.20
CA ILE A 121 -10.32 3.13 12.66
C ILE A 121 -9.51 4.30 13.25
N CYS A 122 -8.48 4.74 12.54
CA CYS A 122 -7.60 5.83 12.94
C CYS A 122 -8.15 7.19 12.47
N SER A 123 -7.35 8.26 12.65
CA SER A 123 -7.74 9.60 12.24
C SER A 123 -7.57 9.81 10.72
N LYS A 124 -6.52 9.24 10.13
CA LYS A 124 -6.19 9.39 8.70
C LYS A 124 -5.78 8.05 8.07
N PRO A 125 -5.98 7.87 6.76
CA PRO A 125 -5.43 6.72 6.03
C PRO A 125 -3.90 6.62 6.14
N THR A 126 -3.21 7.76 6.29
CA THR A 126 -1.76 7.86 6.47
C THR A 126 -1.27 7.52 7.87
N ASP A 127 -2.13 7.04 8.77
CA ASP A 127 -1.75 6.62 10.12
C ASP A 127 -1.51 5.10 10.19
N TRP A 128 -1.51 4.43 9.04
CA TRP A 128 -1.30 2.99 8.93
C TRP A 128 0.04 2.51 9.53
N GLN A 129 1.04 3.39 9.58
CA GLN A 129 2.34 3.14 10.20
C GLN A 129 2.21 2.87 11.70
N LEU A 130 1.20 3.44 12.37
CA LEU A 130 0.91 3.15 13.77
C LEU A 130 0.46 1.69 13.95
N ILE A 131 -0.32 1.19 12.99
CA ILE A 131 -0.74 -0.22 12.96
C ILE A 131 0.48 -1.12 12.76
N VAL A 132 1.39 -0.81 11.83
CA VAL A 132 2.61 -1.60 11.63
C VAL A 132 3.54 -1.55 12.84
N ALA A 133 3.68 -0.40 13.51
CA ALA A 133 4.46 -0.29 14.72
C ALA A 133 3.94 -1.19 15.86
N ALA A 134 2.62 -1.43 15.91
CA ALA A 134 1.99 -2.32 16.88
C ALA A 134 2.03 -3.82 16.48
N ASN A 135 2.34 -4.13 15.22
CA ASN A 135 2.36 -5.49 14.65
C ASN A 135 3.68 -5.71 13.90
N PRO A 136 4.80 -5.99 14.60
CA PRO A 136 6.13 -6.13 14.00
C PRO A 136 6.22 -7.21 12.90
N GLU A 137 5.34 -8.21 12.94
CA GLU A 137 5.22 -9.26 11.94
C GLU A 137 4.83 -8.75 10.54
N LEU A 138 4.27 -7.55 10.45
CA LEU A 138 3.93 -6.90 9.18
C LEU A 138 5.13 -6.21 8.52
N GLN A 139 6.24 -6.01 9.25
CA GLN A 139 7.41 -5.36 8.69
C GLN A 139 7.93 -6.14 7.48
N LYS A 140 8.17 -5.43 6.37
CA LYS A 140 8.58 -5.97 5.05
C LYS A 140 7.47 -6.63 4.24
N ARG A 141 6.23 -6.69 4.75
CA ARG A 141 5.06 -7.21 4.02
C ARG A 141 3.82 -6.34 4.22
N GLU A 142 4.01 -5.03 4.35
CA GLU A 142 2.96 -4.05 4.66
C GLU A 142 1.81 -4.05 3.62
N ASN A 143 2.11 -4.46 2.38
CA ASN A 143 1.14 -4.57 1.30
C ASN A 143 0.49 -5.96 1.19
N GLN A 144 0.80 -6.89 2.09
CA GLN A 144 0.30 -8.27 2.08
C GLN A 144 -0.33 -8.61 3.43
N LEU A 145 -1.66 -8.49 3.46
CA LEU A 145 -2.49 -8.88 4.59
C LEU A 145 -3.23 -10.17 4.27
N ASP A 146 -3.30 -11.07 5.24
CA ASP A 146 -4.04 -12.31 5.11
C ASP A 146 -5.47 -12.12 5.64
N ILE A 147 -6.46 -12.73 4.97
CA ILE A 147 -7.86 -12.65 5.41
C ILE A 147 -7.99 -13.30 6.79
N ASP A 148 -8.81 -12.71 7.66
CA ASP A 148 -9.02 -13.08 9.07
C ASP A 148 -7.79 -12.92 9.97
N GLN A 149 -6.68 -12.39 9.45
CA GLN A 149 -5.54 -11.99 10.26
C GLN A 149 -5.98 -10.93 11.29
N VAL A 150 -5.67 -11.16 12.57
CA VAL A 150 -6.03 -10.26 13.65
C VAL A 150 -4.90 -9.26 13.90
N LEU A 151 -5.16 -7.98 13.63
CA LEU A 151 -4.23 -6.89 13.85
C LEU A 151 -4.48 -6.22 15.19
N LYS A 152 -3.41 -5.91 15.93
CA LYS A 152 -3.44 -5.06 17.11
C LYS A 152 -3.58 -3.61 16.67
N ILE A 153 -4.61 -2.93 17.16
CA ILE A 153 -4.79 -1.50 16.91
C ILE A 153 -4.33 -0.72 18.14
N PRO A 154 -3.33 0.17 18.02
CA PRO A 154 -2.88 0.97 19.14
C PRO A 154 -3.95 1.99 19.53
N SER A 155 -4.02 2.36 20.80
CA SER A 155 -4.98 3.37 21.29
C SER A 155 -4.71 4.79 20.77
N SER A 156 -3.55 5.02 20.13
CA SER A 156 -3.31 6.25 19.36
C SER A 156 -4.12 6.29 18.06
N CYS A 157 -4.58 5.15 17.56
CA CYS A 157 -5.49 4.99 16.42
C CYS A 157 -6.96 5.09 16.84
N HIS A 158 -7.33 6.18 17.52
CA HIS A 158 -8.72 6.50 17.77
C HIS A 158 -9.10 7.74 17.00
N LYS A 159 -10.08 7.61 16.10
CA LYS A 159 -10.83 8.76 15.60
C LYS A 159 -11.50 9.40 16.82
N LYS A 160 -11.05 10.59 17.23
CA LYS A 160 -11.72 11.35 18.29
C LYS A 160 -13.17 11.57 17.85
N SER A 161 -14.10 10.80 18.40
CA SER A 161 -15.51 11.10 18.29
C SER A 161 -15.71 12.39 19.06
N SER A 162 -15.96 13.49 18.35
CA SER A 162 -16.30 14.76 18.97
C SER A 162 -17.58 14.53 19.77
N ILE A 163 -17.44 14.39 21.09
CA ILE A 163 -18.56 14.46 22.01
C ILE A 163 -18.97 15.93 21.98
N ASN A 164 -20.15 16.18 21.43
CA ASN A 164 -20.85 17.47 21.48
C ASN A 164 -21.50 17.62 22.85
#